data_AF-A0A6P0Z7K5-F1
#
_entry.id   AF-A0A6P0Z7K5-F1
#
_cell.length_a   1.000
_cell.length_b   1.000
_cell.length_c   1.000
_cell.angle_alpha   90.00
_cell.angle_beta   90.00
_cell.angle_gamma   90.00
#
_symmetry.space_group_name_H-M   'P 1'
#
loop_
_entity.id
_entity.type
_entity.pdbx_description
1 polymer ?
#
loop_
_entity_poly.entity_id
_entity_poly.type
_entity_poly.pdbx_seq_one_letter_code
_entity_poly.pdbx_strand_id
1 'polypeptide(L)' 'MNVSSSVNFANQDLRNRSFHGQNLKGANFSSCDLRGCDFSYAQLKGANFERVRTGQT' A
#
# COMPACT_ATOMS: atom_id res chain seq x y z
N MET A 1 6.82 -20.84 -13.24
CA MET A 1 5.44 -20.50 -12.84
C MET A 1 5.55 -19.31 -11.90
N ASN A 2 5.24 -18.09 -12.35
CA ASN A 2 5.35 -16.91 -11.49
C ASN A 2 3.97 -16.63 -10.90
N VAL A 3 3.69 -17.17 -9.72
CA VAL A 3 2.52 -16.76 -8.95
C VAL A 3 2.89 -15.42 -8.34
N SER A 4 2.72 -14.34 -9.11
CA SER A 4 2.76 -12.98 -8.58
C SER A 4 1.55 -12.83 -7.67
N SER A 5 1.64 -13.30 -6.43
CA SER A 5 0.63 -13.07 -5.42
C SER A 5 0.61 -11.58 -5.09
N SER A 6 -0.17 -10.80 -5.83
CA SER A 6 -0.45 -9.40 -5.49
C SER A 6 -1.00 -9.35 -4.08
N VAL A 7 -0.36 -8.57 -3.20
CA VAL A 7 -0.79 -8.42 -1.80
C VAL A 7 -2.06 -7.56 -1.78
N ASN A 8 -3.11 -8.02 -1.09
CA ASN A 8 -4.37 -7.29 -1.01
C ASN A 8 -4.56 -6.68 0.39
N PHE A 9 -4.55 -5.36 0.45
CA PHE A 9 -4.81 -4.56 1.65
C PHE A 9 -6.16 -3.83 1.61
N ALA A 10 -6.98 -4.01 0.57
CA ALA A 10 -8.16 -3.17 0.33
C ALA A 10 -9.09 -3.03 1.54
N ASN A 11 -9.59 -1.81 1.75
CA ASN A 11 -10.49 -1.42 2.84
C ASN A 11 -9.91 -1.55 4.27
N GLN A 12 -8.59 -1.64 4.42
CA GLN A 12 -7.95 -1.70 5.73
C GLN A 12 -7.59 -0.31 6.28
N ASP A 13 -7.63 -0.21 7.61
CA ASP A 13 -6.96 0.87 8.34
C ASP A 13 -5.49 0.50 8.52
N LEU A 14 -4.60 1.21 7.81
CA LEU A 14 -3.17 0.96 7.82
C LEU A 14 -2.40 2.11 8.48
N ARG A 15 -3.08 3.01 9.20
CA ARG A 15 -2.45 4.21 9.77
C ARG A 15 -1.16 3.88 10.52
N ASN A 16 -0.14 4.68 10.30
CA ASN A 16 1.19 4.56 10.93
C ASN A 16 1.95 3.25 10.67
N ARG A 17 1.56 2.44 9.66
CA ARG A 17 2.33 1.26 9.26
C ARG A 17 3.58 1.65 8.48
N SER A 18 4.67 0.90 8.71
CA SER A 18 5.86 0.98 7.87
C SER A 18 5.80 -0.07 6.76
N PHE A 19 5.93 0.41 5.52
CA PHE A 19 6.13 -0.37 4.30
C PHE A 19 7.54 -0.15 3.74
N HIS A 20 8.48 0.30 4.58
CA HIS A 20 9.83 0.65 4.19
C HIS A 20 10.53 -0.49 3.43
N GLY A 21 11.01 -0.20 2.22
CA GLY A 21 11.78 -1.15 1.40
C GLY A 21 10.99 -2.36 0.85
N GLN A 22 9.67 -2.46 1.08
CA GLN A 22 8.91 -3.65 0.70
C GLN A 22 8.66 -3.74 -0.82
N ASN A 23 8.67 -4.95 -1.36
CA ASN A 23 8.20 -5.20 -2.73
C ASN A 23 6.68 -5.32 -2.75
N LEU A 24 6.01 -4.25 -3.17
CA LEU A 24 4.56 -4.09 -3.19
C LEU A 24 4.05 -3.90 -4.63
N LYS A 25 4.76 -4.47 -5.61
CA LYS A 25 4.36 -4.42 -7.02
C LYS A 25 2.99 -5.08 -7.19
N GLY A 26 2.05 -4.35 -7.78
CA GLY A 26 0.67 -4.83 -7.95
C GLY A 26 -0.15 -4.90 -6.66
N ALA A 27 0.33 -4.42 -5.52
CA ALA A 27 -0.42 -4.47 -4.27
C ALA A 27 -1.70 -3.62 -4.35
N ASN A 28 -2.78 -4.09 -3.73
CA ASN A 28 -4.05 -3.38 -3.72
C ASN A 28 -4.26 -2.65 -2.38
N PHE A 29 -4.15 -1.32 -2.39
CA PHE A 29 -4.44 -0.43 -1.25
C PHE A 29 -5.78 0.29 -1.40
N SER A 30 -6.68 -0.16 -2.29
CA SER A 30 -7.92 0.58 -2.55
C SER A 30 -8.75 0.79 -1.28
N SER A 31 -9.32 1.99 -1.13
CA SER A 31 -10.14 2.40 0.02
C SER A 31 -9.45 2.28 1.39
N CYS A 32 -8.11 2.24 1.46
CA CYS A 32 -7.38 2.19 2.73
C CYS A 32 -7.22 3.56 3.39
N ASP A 33 -7.01 3.58 4.70
CA ASP A 33 -6.48 4.75 5.42
C ASP A 33 -4.96 4.62 5.56
N LEU A 34 -4.21 5.42 4.80
CA LEU A 34 -2.75 5.38 4.71
C LEU A 34 -2.07 6.53 5.48
N ARG A 35 -2.81 7.26 6.31
CA ARG A 35 -2.25 8.41 7.04
C ARG A 35 -1.11 7.96 7.96
N GLY A 36 0.03 8.63 7.87
CA GLY A 36 1.24 8.28 8.64
C GLY A 36 1.98 7.03 8.16
N CYS A 37 1.59 6.40 7.04
CA CYS A 37 2.35 5.29 6.51
C CYS A 37 3.72 5.73 5.96
N ASP A 38 4.75 4.92 6.19
CA ASP A 38 6.06 5.09 5.58
C ASP A 38 6.22 4.16 4.37
N PHE A 39 6.26 4.72 3.16
CA PHE A 39 6.52 3.99 1.92
C PHE A 39 7.94 4.20 1.38
N SER A 40 8.86 4.73 2.18
CA SER A 40 10.24 5.00 1.76
C SER A 40 10.90 3.74 1.22
N TYR A 41 11.53 3.84 0.05
CA TYR A 41 12.18 2.72 -0.67
C TYR A 41 11.27 1.55 -1.08
N ALA A 42 9.94 1.65 -0.94
CA ALA A 42 9.01 0.60 -1.36
C ALA A 42 8.92 0.51 -2.90
N GLN A 43 8.78 -0.70 -3.43
CA GLN A 43 8.50 -0.91 -4.86
C GLN A 43 7.00 -0.92 -5.11
N LEU A 44 6.46 0.17 -5.65
CA LEU A 44 5.01 0.36 -5.82
C LEU A 44 4.51 0.28 -7.27
N LYS A 45 5.33 -0.25 -8.19
CA LYS A 45 4.95 -0.32 -9.62
C LYS A 45 3.66 -1.14 -9.78
N GLY A 46 2.61 -0.50 -10.31
CA GLY A 46 1.31 -1.12 -10.53
C GLY A 46 0.46 -1.31 -9.27
N ALA A 47 0.86 -0.75 -8.12
CA ALA A 47 0.02 -0.78 -6.92
C ALA A 47 -1.24 0.09 -7.13
N ASN A 48 -2.37 -0.37 -6.60
CA ASN A 48 -3.65 0.35 -6.66
C ASN A 48 -3.83 1.21 -5.40
N PHE A 49 -3.93 2.54 -5.58
CA PHE A 49 -4.19 3.51 -4.52
C PHE A 49 -5.53 4.25 -4.70
N GLU A 50 -6.50 3.64 -5.38
CA GLU A 50 -7.80 4.26 -5.59
C GLU A 50 -8.51 4.53 -4.25
N ARG A 51 -9.09 5.73 -4.09
CA ARG A 51 -9.88 6.14 -2.92
C ARG A 51 -9.16 6.03 -1.57
N VAL A 52 -7.83 6.03 -1.55
CA VAL A 52 -7.08 6.05 -0.29
C VAL A 52 -7.31 7.37 0.45
N ARG A 53 -7.36 7.29 1.78
CA ARG A 53 -7.24 8.48 2.63
C ARG A 53 -5.76 8.71 2.93
N THR A 54 -5.26 9.88 2.52
CA THR A 54 -3.91 10.38 2.80
C THR A 54 -4.00 11.79 3.42
N GLY A 55 -2.87 12.35 3.87
CA GLY A 55 -2.81 13.68 4.49
C GLY A 55 -2.43 13.63 5.98
N GLN A 56 -1.96 14.77 6.50
CA GLN A 56 -1.67 14.94 7.92
C GLN A 56 -2.97 15.28 8.65
N THR A 57 -3.23 14.58 9.76
CA THR A 57 -4.27 14.97 10.73
C THR A 57 -4.03 16.37 11.26
#